data_AF-A0A925NE05-F1
#
_entry.id   AF-A0A925NE05-F1
#
_cell.length_a   1.000
_cell.length_b   1.000
_cell.length_c   1.000
_cell.angle_alpha   90.00
_cell.angle_beta   90.00
_cell.angle_gamma   90.00
#
_symmetry.space_group_name_H-M   'P 1'
#
loop_
_entity.id
_entity.type
_entity.pdbx_description
1 polymer ?
#
loop_
_entity_poly.entity_id
_entity_poly.type
_entity_poly.pdbx_seq_one_letter_code
_entity_poly.pdbx_strand_id
1 'polypeptide(L)'
;MTQVHDAYPEVDNYWTEGGPDVTNADYTTDWVKWGKTFTGNMRNWCRGITAWNLALDQEGKPNIGPFPCGGLVTIHSETKEITPSGQYFAIGHFSKHVKRDAYRVGSEGEIADLVHVAFENPNGDKILVVTNGGAARTISIRIGDRICDTKLDGDSVTTLRFQ
;
A
#
# COMPACT_ATOMS: atom_id res chain seq x y z
N MET A 1 -8.30 -12.35 7.41
CA MET A 1 -8.86 -12.64 6.07
C MET A 1 -8.60 -14.08 5.65
N THR A 2 -7.38 -14.62 5.79
CA THR A 2 -7.06 -16.02 5.43
C THR A 2 -7.99 -17.06 6.04
N GLN A 3 -8.25 -17.03 7.35
CA GLN A 3 -9.18 -17.97 7.99
C GLN A 3 -10.60 -17.96 7.37
N VAL A 4 -11.07 -16.79 6.93
CA VAL A 4 -12.38 -16.66 6.27
C VAL A 4 -12.32 -17.23 4.86
N HIS A 5 -11.25 -16.94 4.10
CA HIS A 5 -11.04 -17.52 2.78
C HIS A 5 -10.91 -19.04 2.84
N ASP A 6 -10.17 -19.58 3.81
CA ASP A 6 -9.98 -21.03 3.97
C ASP A 6 -11.31 -21.75 4.26
N ALA A 7 -12.23 -21.07 4.96
CA ALA A 7 -13.57 -21.59 5.27
C ALA A 7 -14.57 -21.39 4.13
N TYR A 8 -14.44 -20.31 3.35
CA TYR A 8 -15.36 -19.88 2.29
C TYR A 8 -14.60 -19.38 1.07
N PRO A 9 -13.89 -20.26 0.33
CA PRO A 9 -12.96 -19.86 -0.73
C PRO A 9 -13.66 -19.22 -1.95
N GLU A 10 -14.95 -19.47 -2.13
CA GLU A 10 -15.81 -18.89 -3.17
C GLU A 10 -16.25 -17.45 -2.86
N VAL A 11 -16.05 -16.97 -1.63
CA VAL A 11 -16.45 -15.64 -1.20
C VAL A 11 -15.28 -14.66 -1.28
N ASP A 12 -15.49 -13.57 -2.00
CA ASP A 12 -14.50 -12.53 -2.18
C ASP A 12 -14.30 -11.67 -0.91
N ASN A 13 -13.04 -11.33 -0.63
CA ASN A 13 -12.67 -10.46 0.49
C ASN A 13 -12.23 -9.08 -0.01
N TYR A 14 -12.70 -8.03 0.65
CA TYR A 14 -12.36 -6.64 0.34
C TYR A 14 -12.01 -5.88 1.62
N TRP A 15 -11.01 -4.99 1.52
CA TRP A 15 -10.74 -4.00 2.56
C TRP A 15 -11.43 -2.71 2.14
N THR A 16 -12.59 -2.46 2.73
CA THR A 16 -13.54 -1.46 2.22
C THR A 16 -13.36 -0.08 2.83
N GLU A 17 -12.62 0.03 3.94
CA GLU A 17 -12.38 1.29 4.61
C GLU A 17 -11.12 1.26 5.48
N GLY A 18 -10.51 2.43 5.57
CA GLY A 18 -9.48 2.76 6.56
C GLY A 18 -8.73 4.01 6.15
N GLY A 19 -8.38 4.82 7.13
CA GLY A 19 -7.73 6.11 6.92
C GLY A 19 -6.74 6.41 8.03
N PRO A 20 -5.86 7.40 7.79
CA PRO A 20 -4.93 7.87 8.79
C PRO A 20 -5.63 8.69 9.87
N ASP A 21 -4.91 8.89 10.95
CA ASP A 21 -5.25 9.85 12.00
C ASP A 21 -4.45 11.12 11.73
N VAL A 22 -5.15 12.25 11.55
CA VAL A 22 -4.53 13.55 11.20
C VAL A 22 -3.67 14.11 12.33
N THR A 23 -3.87 13.65 13.57
CA THR A 23 -3.12 14.11 14.74
C THR A 23 -1.80 13.39 14.94
N ASN A 24 -1.56 12.30 14.20
CA ASN A 24 -0.28 11.60 14.23
C ASN A 24 0.82 12.46 13.60
N ALA A 25 1.95 12.56 14.28
CA ALA A 25 3.10 13.35 13.82
C ALA A 25 3.68 12.87 12.49
N ASP A 26 3.49 11.58 12.15
CA ASP A 26 3.94 10.96 10.91
C ASP A 26 2.85 10.86 9.84
N TYR A 27 1.71 11.55 9.98
CA TYR A 27 0.59 11.49 9.02
C TYR A 27 1.00 11.69 7.55
N THR A 28 1.97 12.55 7.27
CA THR A 28 2.48 12.80 5.91
C THR A 28 3.61 11.84 5.49
N THR A 29 4.13 11.05 6.42
CA THR A 29 5.30 10.18 6.22
C THR A 29 5.09 8.71 6.57
N ASP A 30 3.90 8.29 7.01
CA ASP A 30 3.58 6.93 7.44
C ASP A 30 3.37 5.93 6.27
N TRP A 31 3.99 6.17 5.12
CA TRP A 31 3.83 5.32 3.92
C TRP A 31 4.31 3.88 4.15
N VAL A 32 5.28 3.62 5.02
CA VAL A 32 5.69 2.25 5.37
C VAL A 32 4.60 1.52 6.13
N LYS A 33 3.92 2.19 7.06
CA LYS A 33 2.79 1.60 7.81
C LYS A 33 1.67 1.21 6.84
N TRP A 34 1.31 2.09 5.91
CA TRP A 34 0.29 1.80 4.90
C TRP A 34 0.74 0.78 3.87
N GLY A 35 2.00 0.84 3.41
CA GLY A 35 2.59 -0.15 2.51
C GLY A 35 2.57 -1.57 3.11
N LYS A 36 2.89 -1.70 4.41
CA LYS A 36 2.77 -2.96 5.16
C LYS A 36 1.32 -3.42 5.27
N THR A 37 0.40 -2.51 5.57
CA THR A 37 -1.03 -2.79 5.68
C THR A 37 -1.61 -3.30 4.36
N PHE A 38 -1.35 -2.59 3.25
CA PHE A 38 -1.85 -2.97 1.93
C PHE A 38 -1.22 -4.27 1.43
N THR A 39 0.09 -4.45 1.62
CA THR A 39 0.77 -5.71 1.32
C THR A 39 0.15 -6.87 2.09
N GLY A 40 -0.08 -6.71 3.40
CA GLY A 40 -0.71 -7.71 4.25
C GLY A 40 -2.12 -8.07 3.79
N ASN A 41 -2.95 -7.08 3.45
CA ASN A 41 -4.28 -7.32 2.90
C ASN A 41 -4.21 -8.12 1.60
N MET A 42 -3.40 -7.67 0.63
CA MET A 42 -3.28 -8.32 -0.68
C MET A 42 -2.73 -9.75 -0.58
N ARG A 43 -1.83 -10.03 0.38
CA ARG A 43 -1.34 -11.39 0.64
C ARG A 43 -2.35 -12.28 1.36
N ASN A 44 -3.37 -11.72 1.99
CA ASN A 44 -4.41 -12.45 2.71
C ASN A 44 -5.75 -12.42 1.95
N TRP A 45 -5.72 -12.68 0.64
CA TRP A 45 -6.91 -12.87 -0.22
C TRP A 45 -7.79 -11.64 -0.45
N CYS A 46 -7.32 -10.45 -0.06
CA CYS A 46 -8.02 -9.21 -0.39
C CYS A 46 -7.95 -8.93 -1.89
N ARG A 47 -9.09 -8.65 -2.53
CA ARG A 47 -9.21 -8.33 -3.96
C ARG A 47 -9.25 -6.84 -4.25
N GLY A 48 -9.39 -5.99 -3.25
CA GLY A 48 -9.49 -4.55 -3.42
C GLY A 48 -9.39 -3.78 -2.11
N ILE A 49 -8.81 -2.59 -2.20
CA ILE A 49 -8.57 -1.68 -1.08
C ILE A 49 -9.25 -0.35 -1.40
N THR A 50 -10.15 0.07 -0.52
CA THR A 50 -10.82 1.37 -0.59
C THR A 50 -10.42 2.17 0.65
N ALA A 51 -9.64 3.24 0.44
CA ALA A 51 -9.31 4.18 1.51
C ALA A 51 -10.54 5.01 1.90
N TRP A 52 -10.52 5.55 3.13
CA TRP A 52 -11.70 6.21 3.71
C TRP A 52 -12.00 7.59 3.10
N ASN A 53 -11.36 8.65 3.59
CA ASN A 53 -11.58 9.99 3.07
C ASN A 53 -10.59 10.30 1.94
N LEU A 54 -11.09 10.71 0.78
CA LEU A 54 -10.22 11.21 -0.28
C LEU A 54 -9.55 12.53 0.13
N ALA A 55 -10.33 13.47 0.66
CA ALA A 55 -9.84 14.78 1.08
C ALA A 55 -10.54 15.25 2.36
N LEU A 56 -9.78 15.86 3.27
CA LEU A 56 -10.24 16.61 4.43
C LEU A 56 -9.38 17.86 4.59
N ASP A 57 -9.78 18.79 5.46
CA ASP A 57 -8.92 19.93 5.80
C ASP A 57 -7.83 19.56 6.81
N GLN A 58 -7.00 20.54 7.18
CA GLN A 58 -5.87 20.36 8.10
C GLN A 58 -6.27 19.94 9.53
N GLU A 59 -7.55 20.04 9.88
CA GLU A 59 -8.12 19.60 11.16
C GLU A 59 -8.90 18.28 11.04
N GLY A 60 -8.89 17.66 9.85
CA GLY A 60 -9.67 16.45 9.58
C GLY A 60 -11.18 16.71 9.47
N LYS A 61 -11.58 17.92 9.04
CA LYS A 61 -12.98 18.36 8.94
C LYS A 61 -13.48 18.45 7.50
N PRO A 62 -14.81 18.44 7.28
CA PRO A 62 -15.89 18.28 8.28
C PRO A 62 -15.95 16.86 8.85
N ASN A 63 -16.16 16.75 10.17
CA ASN A 63 -16.26 15.48 10.87
C ASN A 63 -17.16 15.62 12.11
N ILE A 64 -18.25 14.85 12.13
CA ILE A 64 -19.26 14.80 13.19
C ILE A 64 -19.02 13.65 14.18
N GLY A 65 -18.06 12.77 13.91
CA GLY A 65 -17.68 11.65 14.77
C GLY A 65 -16.60 12.03 15.79
N PRO A 66 -16.32 11.14 16.76
CA PRO A 66 -15.39 11.42 17.84
C PRO A 66 -13.91 11.20 17.47
N PHE A 67 -13.64 10.63 16.28
CA PHE A 67 -12.30 10.19 15.90
C PHE A 67 -11.56 11.22 15.05
N PRO A 68 -10.26 11.45 15.29
CA PRO A 68 -9.43 12.26 14.42
C PRO A 68 -9.17 11.52 13.09
N CYS A 69 -9.80 11.98 12.01
CA CYS A 69 -9.66 11.38 10.68
C CYS A 69 -8.78 12.25 9.79
N GLY A 70 -7.83 11.65 9.07
CA GLY A 70 -7.11 12.25 7.97
C GLY A 70 -7.64 11.82 6.61
N GLY A 71 -7.35 12.61 5.58
CA GLY A 71 -7.63 12.28 4.19
C GLY A 71 -6.44 11.62 3.50
N LEU A 72 -6.64 11.07 2.30
CA LEU A 72 -5.52 10.78 1.41
C LEU A 72 -4.78 12.08 1.08
N VAL A 73 -5.52 13.17 0.85
CA VAL A 73 -4.95 14.51 0.74
C VAL A 73 -5.58 15.45 1.76
N THR A 74 -4.77 16.40 2.23
CA THR A 74 -5.23 17.54 3.02
C THR A 74 -5.42 18.72 2.08
N ILE A 75 -6.56 19.40 2.15
CA ILE A 75 -6.79 20.67 1.46
C ILE A 75 -6.86 21.76 2.52
N HIS A 76 -5.82 22.58 2.62
CA HIS A 76 -5.78 23.62 3.63
C HIS A 76 -6.90 24.65 3.40
N SER A 77 -7.74 24.88 4.43
CA SER A 77 -8.97 25.65 4.29
C SER A 77 -8.76 27.10 3.85
N GLU A 78 -7.65 27.73 4.24
CA GLU A 78 -7.32 29.11 3.85
C GLU A 78 -6.50 29.18 2.55
N THR A 79 -5.30 28.59 2.53
CA THR A 79 -4.34 28.70 1.41
C THR A 79 -4.71 27.88 0.18
N LYS A 80 -5.61 26.89 0.31
CA LYS A 80 -5.96 25.90 -0.73
C LYS A 80 -4.82 25.00 -1.16
N GLU A 81 -3.73 24.97 -0.39
CA GLU A 81 -2.64 24.04 -0.61
C GLU A 81 -3.12 22.59 -0.45
N ILE A 82 -2.64 21.71 -1.33
CA ILE A 82 -2.95 20.28 -1.31
C ILE A 82 -1.70 19.53 -0.83
N THR A 83 -1.79 18.90 0.34
CA THR A 83 -0.70 18.14 0.94
C THR A 83 -1.07 16.65 0.98
N PRO A 84 -0.35 15.78 0.25
CA PRO A 84 -0.60 14.34 0.31
C PRO A 84 -0.15 13.70 1.63
N SER A 85 -0.91 12.71 2.10
CA SER A 85 -0.55 11.87 3.26
C SER A 85 0.43 10.75 2.91
N GLY A 86 1.00 10.10 3.93
CA GLY A 86 1.76 8.86 3.73
C GLY A 86 0.90 7.75 3.09
N GLN A 87 -0.38 7.66 3.46
CA GLN A 87 -1.34 6.73 2.84
C GLN A 87 -1.50 6.99 1.33
N TYR A 88 -1.55 8.25 0.90
CA TYR A 88 -1.65 8.60 -0.53
C TYR A 88 -0.46 8.09 -1.34
N PHE A 89 0.75 8.28 -0.83
CA PHE A 89 1.94 7.75 -1.49
C PHE A 89 1.92 6.22 -1.51
N ALA A 90 1.64 5.58 -0.37
CA ALA A 90 1.58 4.13 -0.26
C ALA A 90 0.55 3.50 -1.20
N ILE A 91 -0.70 3.99 -1.24
CA ILE A 91 -1.73 3.41 -2.13
C ILE A 91 -1.38 3.64 -3.59
N GLY A 92 -0.67 4.73 -3.92
CA GLY A 92 -0.17 5.01 -5.26
C GLY A 92 0.77 3.93 -5.82
N HIS A 93 1.58 3.30 -4.96
CA HIS A 93 2.45 2.18 -5.34
C HIS A 93 1.68 0.94 -5.81
N PHE A 94 0.42 0.80 -5.40
CA PHE A 94 -0.49 -0.25 -5.83
C PHE A 94 -1.38 0.24 -6.98
N SER A 95 -2.19 1.28 -6.75
CA SER A 95 -3.27 1.71 -7.65
C SER A 95 -2.79 2.17 -9.02
N LYS A 96 -1.59 2.75 -9.13
CA LYS A 96 -1.03 3.16 -10.43
C LYS A 96 -0.51 1.99 -11.25
N HIS A 97 -0.07 0.91 -10.59
CA HIS A 97 0.75 -0.15 -11.20
C HIS A 97 0.03 -1.49 -11.34
N VAL A 98 -0.82 -1.85 -10.37
CA VAL A 98 -1.66 -3.06 -10.38
C VAL A 98 -2.98 -2.71 -11.06
N LYS A 99 -3.23 -3.32 -12.21
CA LYS A 99 -4.42 -3.04 -13.02
C LYS A 99 -5.60 -3.87 -12.54
N ARG A 100 -6.81 -3.41 -12.91
CA ARG A 100 -8.01 -4.22 -12.75
C ARG A 100 -7.80 -5.58 -13.41
N ASP A 101 -8.30 -6.63 -12.76
CA ASP A 101 -8.15 -8.03 -13.17
C ASP A 101 -6.72 -8.59 -13.13
N ALA A 102 -5.77 -7.85 -12.55
CA ALA A 102 -4.50 -8.41 -12.13
C ALA A 102 -4.73 -9.46 -11.03
N TYR A 103 -3.91 -10.50 -11.02
CA TYR A 103 -3.95 -11.52 -9.98
C TYR A 103 -2.62 -11.53 -9.21
N ARG A 104 -2.70 -11.81 -7.91
CA ARG A 104 -1.52 -11.99 -7.07
C ARG A 104 -0.80 -13.25 -7.49
N VAL A 105 0.52 -13.17 -7.71
CA VAL A 105 1.37 -14.33 -7.96
C VAL A 105 2.16 -14.72 -6.71
N GLY A 106 2.64 -15.97 -6.68
CA GLY A 106 3.53 -16.46 -5.63
C GLY A 106 4.77 -15.58 -5.52
N SER A 107 5.13 -15.22 -4.29
CA SER A 107 6.36 -14.48 -3.97
C SER A 107 6.80 -14.88 -2.57
N GLU A 108 8.07 -15.28 -2.46
CA GLU A 108 8.69 -15.82 -1.24
C GLU A 108 9.98 -15.08 -0.93
N GLY A 109 10.41 -15.15 0.31
CA GLY A 109 11.59 -14.44 0.83
C GLY A 109 11.25 -13.73 2.12
N GLU A 110 12.03 -14.03 3.16
CA GLU A 110 11.89 -13.45 4.49
C GLU A 110 13.12 -12.60 4.78
N ILE A 111 12.90 -11.29 4.88
CA ILE A 111 13.94 -10.32 5.24
C ILE A 111 13.34 -9.45 6.34
N ALA A 112 14.07 -9.27 7.44
CA ALA A 112 13.62 -8.46 8.56
C ALA A 112 13.23 -7.05 8.11
N ASP A 113 12.10 -6.55 8.63
CA ASP A 113 11.50 -5.24 8.33
C ASP A 113 11.08 -5.01 6.86
N LEU A 114 11.01 -6.06 6.05
CA LEU A 114 10.65 -5.97 4.64
C LEU A 114 9.43 -6.85 4.35
N VAL A 115 8.43 -6.27 3.69
CA VAL A 115 7.30 -7.03 3.16
C VAL A 115 7.16 -6.77 1.67
N HIS A 116 6.63 -7.75 0.95
CA HIS A 116 6.46 -7.66 -0.50
C HIS A 116 5.20 -8.36 -0.97
N VAL A 117 4.71 -7.96 -2.13
CA VAL A 117 3.65 -8.68 -2.85
C VAL A 117 3.84 -8.49 -4.34
N ALA A 118 3.61 -9.57 -5.08
CA ALA A 118 3.76 -9.62 -6.52
C ALA A 118 2.41 -9.86 -7.21
N PHE A 119 2.24 -9.24 -8.38
CA PHE A 119 1.06 -9.36 -9.22
C PHE A 119 1.47 -9.60 -10.67
N GLU A 120 0.57 -10.19 -11.44
CA GLU A 120 0.62 -10.18 -12.89
C GLU A 120 -0.59 -9.42 -13.42
N ASN A 121 -0.32 -8.39 -14.23
CA ASN A 121 -1.35 -7.63 -14.90
C ASN A 121 -1.92 -8.41 -16.11
N PRO A 122 -3.13 -8.08 -16.61
CA PRO A 122 -3.70 -8.73 -17.78
C PRO A 122 -2.86 -8.64 -19.06
N ASN A 123 -1.95 -7.66 -19.15
CA ASN A 123 -1.02 -7.50 -20.27
C ASN A 123 0.25 -8.37 -20.13
N GLY A 124 0.38 -9.15 -19.06
CA GLY A 124 1.53 -10.01 -18.76
C GLY A 124 2.64 -9.35 -17.94
N ASP A 125 2.62 -8.03 -17.73
CA ASP A 125 3.64 -7.35 -16.93
C ASP A 125 3.56 -7.82 -15.46
N LYS A 126 4.70 -8.13 -14.87
CA LYS A 126 4.79 -8.48 -13.45
C LYS A 126 5.12 -7.25 -12.62
N ILE A 127 4.37 -7.04 -11.55
CA ILE A 127 4.54 -5.93 -10.61
C ILE A 127 4.99 -6.50 -9.27
N LEU A 128 6.06 -5.95 -8.70
CA LEU A 128 6.48 -6.23 -7.33
C LEU A 128 6.43 -4.94 -6.53
N VAL A 129 5.64 -4.93 -5.46
CA VAL A 129 5.68 -3.85 -4.46
C VAL A 129 6.49 -4.35 -3.26
N VAL A 130 7.50 -3.58 -2.87
CA VAL A 130 8.36 -3.86 -1.71
C VAL A 130 8.27 -2.70 -0.74
N THR A 131 7.95 -2.98 0.51
CA THR A 131 7.98 -1.99 1.59
C THR A 131 9.15 -2.31 2.52
N ASN A 132 10.14 -1.42 2.58
CA ASN A 132 11.30 -1.52 3.47
C ASN A 132 11.11 -0.57 4.66
N GLY A 133 10.79 -1.13 5.83
CA GLY A 133 10.66 -0.35 7.07
C GLY A 133 11.96 -0.23 7.88
N GLY A 134 13.08 -0.77 7.38
CA GLY A 134 14.38 -0.65 8.05
C GLY A 134 15.32 0.30 7.33
N ALA A 135 16.62 0.19 7.61
CA ALA A 135 17.65 0.97 6.93
C ALA A 135 17.77 0.65 5.43
N ALA A 136 18.39 1.57 4.69
CA ALA A 136 18.71 1.40 3.27
C ALA A 136 19.54 0.13 3.05
N ARG A 137 19.21 -0.63 2.01
CA ARG A 137 19.80 -1.94 1.73
C ARG A 137 19.68 -2.32 0.25
N THR A 138 20.47 -3.29 -0.18
CA THR A 138 20.30 -3.93 -1.49
C THR A 138 19.64 -5.28 -1.30
N ILE A 139 18.66 -5.60 -2.15
CA ILE A 139 18.04 -6.93 -2.22
C ILE A 139 18.27 -7.54 -3.60
N SER A 140 18.34 -8.86 -3.68
CA SER A 140 18.34 -9.59 -4.95
C SER A 140 16.94 -10.16 -5.21
N ILE A 141 16.37 -9.81 -6.35
CA ILE A 141 15.05 -10.26 -6.79
C ILE A 141 15.26 -11.30 -7.90
N ARG A 142 14.66 -12.47 -7.76
CA ARG A 142 14.71 -13.54 -8.75
C ARG A 142 13.34 -13.77 -9.39
N ILE A 143 13.30 -13.81 -10.72
CA ILE A 143 12.11 -14.09 -11.52
C ILE A 143 12.49 -15.15 -12.56
N GLY A 144 12.11 -16.41 -12.32
CA GLY A 144 12.65 -17.54 -13.08
C GLY A 144 14.18 -17.57 -12.97
N ASP A 145 14.87 -17.59 -14.10
CA ASP A 145 16.34 -17.60 -14.17
C ASP A 145 16.97 -16.19 -14.13
N ARG A 146 16.15 -15.13 -14.12
CA ARG A 146 16.63 -13.74 -14.08
C ARG A 146 16.82 -13.29 -12.64
N ILE A 147 17.93 -12.61 -12.36
CA ILE A 147 18.23 -11.98 -11.08
C ILE A 147 18.48 -10.49 -11.30
N CYS A 148 17.92 -9.65 -10.42
CA CYS A 148 18.12 -8.22 -10.41
C CYS A 148 18.42 -7.75 -8.98
N ASP A 149 19.56 -7.08 -8.79
CA ASP A 149 19.87 -6.41 -7.54
C ASP A 149 19.24 -5.02 -7.53
N THR A 150 18.45 -4.74 -6.49
CA THR A 150 17.73 -3.48 -6.33
C THR A 150 18.13 -2.82 -5.03
N LYS A 151 18.55 -1.56 -5.10
CA LYS A 151 18.76 -0.71 -3.94
C LYS A 151 17.42 -0.19 -3.45
N LEU A 152 17.17 -0.33 -2.15
CA LEU A 152 16.02 0.20 -1.45
C LEU A 152 16.52 1.25 -0.47
N ASP A 153 15.90 2.43 -0.50
CA ASP A 153 16.11 3.42 0.54
C ASP A 153 15.52 2.92 1.87
N GLY A 154 16.00 3.48 2.97
CA GLY A 154 15.38 3.23 4.27
C GLY A 154 14.02 3.88 4.35
N ASP A 155 13.10 3.30 5.13
CA ASP A 155 11.74 3.80 5.30
C ASP A 155 11.06 4.11 3.95
N SER A 156 10.92 3.09 3.09
CA SER A 156 10.49 3.29 1.70
C SER A 156 9.45 2.28 1.22
N VAL A 157 8.69 2.68 0.20
CA VAL A 157 7.88 1.79 -0.64
C VAL A 157 8.44 1.89 -2.07
N THR A 158 8.75 0.75 -2.69
CA THR A 158 9.32 0.67 -4.03
C THR A 158 8.45 -0.23 -4.89
N THR A 159 8.08 0.24 -6.09
CA THR A 159 7.36 -0.58 -7.08
C THR A 159 8.24 -0.85 -8.29
N LEU A 160 8.41 -2.13 -8.61
CA LEU A 160 9.18 -2.60 -9.76
C LEU A 160 8.23 -3.23 -10.77
N ARG A 161 8.50 -3.01 -12.05
CA ARG A 161 7.77 -3.60 -13.17
C ARG A 161 8.74 -4.39 -14.04
N PHE A 162 8.36 -5.61 -14.38
CA PHE A 162 9.12 -6.52 -15.22
C PHE A 162 8.31 -6.94 -16.44
N GLN A 163 9.00 -7.12 -17.56
CA GLN A 163 8.47 -7.60 -18.85
C GLN A 163 9.06 -8.95 -19.24
#